data_AF-A0A7M7JKI0-F1
#
_entry.id   AF-A0A7M7JKI0-F1
#
_cell.length_a   1.000
_cell.length_b   1.000
_cell.length_c   1.000
_cell.angle_alpha   90.00
_cell.angle_beta   90.00
_cell.angle_gamma   90.00
#
_symmetry.space_group_name_H-M   'P 1'
#
loop_
_entity.id
_entity.type
_entity.pdbx_description
1 polymer ?
#
loop_
_entity_poly.entity_id
_entity_poly.type
_entity_poly.pdbx_seq_one_letter_code
_entity_poly.pdbx_strand_id
1 'polypeptide(L)'
;MAYDSDRIGVHGAGDFGVGVPHVNVNMMSGQYLYGPNTMVYPDQKIESIYAEVIEPPAKEATSNRRYVLAAVAAMILAVVSVALTLVILSGALNHANPEPLWNSHAEQLIESTERPPAVPLPRAANSFVLVSKPQPRKPIALRQLRVTSNVATQMQKSHELPTTAEPVSQLPAVNGIFWSDSAEATVPGGFQQRQAMHWKATVKAARFVDVREGCGRMQNRLVELADQVLACARYRQNNDQIQGELFSFYLAQQLGIPNVVPVIATVATGPQWSDVAPKVMQAQWKSTRPVILSRYLDDLEPAYIPELLRDKNRHLHPSDVKNMTRSQIQELVQWSDLIVFDYLTANLDRVVNNLYNLQWNSGMMAAPAHNLLKDPRTGLLVFLDNESGLVHGYRLLDKYQSYHKSLLQSLCVFRKHTVAQVRHLLRTSNEELSQVLQKAFQANSPGIEGHLPFLPPKSIEILRQRLKQIDEQVEKCEAQYTPL
;
A
#
# COMPACT_ATOMS: atom_id res chain seq x y z
N MET A 1 -34.08 51.68 -31.56
CA MET A 1 -32.64 51.89 -31.80
C MET A 1 -32.03 50.50 -31.92
N ALA A 2 -32.19 49.76 -33.01
CA ALA A 2 -31.65 49.94 -34.37
C ALA A 2 -30.10 50.02 -34.36
N TYR A 3 -29.42 48.91 -34.67
CA TYR A 3 -28.85 48.72 -36.00
C TYR A 3 -28.49 47.24 -36.25
N ASP A 4 -28.82 46.84 -37.47
CA ASP A 4 -28.56 45.60 -38.18
C ASP A 4 -27.50 45.89 -39.25
N SER A 5 -26.68 44.91 -39.66
CA SER A 5 -26.08 44.82 -41.02
C SER A 5 -25.13 43.61 -41.16
N ASP A 6 -25.62 42.62 -41.91
CA ASP A 6 -25.07 42.01 -43.14
C ASP A 6 -23.57 41.70 -43.25
N ARG A 7 -23.14 40.45 -43.50
CA ARG A 7 -23.15 39.65 -44.77
C ARG A 7 -22.27 40.21 -45.91
N ILE A 8 -21.34 39.37 -46.38
CA ILE A 8 -20.79 39.09 -47.75
C ILE A 8 -19.52 38.22 -47.48
N GLY A 9 -19.12 37.13 -48.16
CA GLY A 9 -19.48 36.50 -49.43
C GLY A 9 -18.19 36.08 -50.19
N VAL A 10 -17.87 34.78 -50.17
CA VAL A 10 -17.25 33.87 -51.18
C VAL A 10 -16.07 34.33 -52.09
N HIS A 11 -14.95 33.57 -52.07
CA HIS A 11 -14.27 32.86 -53.21
C HIS A 11 -12.73 32.77 -53.07
N GLY A 12 -12.14 31.62 -53.43
CA GLY A 12 -10.77 31.56 -53.98
C GLY A 12 -9.93 30.34 -53.57
N ALA A 13 -9.78 29.39 -54.49
CA ALA A 13 -8.93 28.21 -54.40
C ALA A 13 -7.43 28.53 -54.56
N GLY A 14 -6.55 27.63 -54.08
CA GLY A 14 -5.12 27.65 -54.36
C GLY A 14 -4.39 26.43 -53.79
N ASP A 15 -4.25 25.39 -54.61
CA ASP A 15 -3.33 24.27 -54.47
C ASP A 15 -1.87 24.75 -54.36
N PHE A 16 -1.07 24.15 -53.48
CA PHE A 16 0.35 23.88 -53.72
C PHE A 16 0.80 22.69 -52.86
N GLY A 17 1.08 21.57 -53.53
CA GLY A 17 1.74 20.41 -52.95
C GLY A 17 3.25 20.46 -53.08
N VAL A 18 3.95 20.01 -52.03
CA VAL A 18 5.33 19.48 -52.02
C VAL A 18 5.35 18.52 -50.81
N GLY A 19 5.55 17.22 -50.91
CA GLY A 19 6.74 16.53 -51.41
C GLY A 19 7.58 16.05 -50.22
N VAL A 20 7.44 14.76 -49.88
CA VAL A 20 7.97 13.99 -48.73
C VAL A 20 9.53 14.00 -48.65
N PRO A 21 10.16 13.58 -47.53
CA PRO A 21 10.61 12.19 -47.50
C PRO A 21 10.41 11.43 -46.17
N HIS A 22 10.07 10.15 -46.34
CA HIS A 22 9.98 9.10 -45.34
C HIS A 22 11.33 8.85 -44.69
N VAL A 23 11.35 8.76 -43.35
CA VAL A 23 12.44 8.13 -42.60
C VAL A 23 11.94 6.78 -42.10
N ASN A 24 12.48 5.72 -42.70
CA ASN A 24 12.41 4.35 -42.21
C ASN A 24 13.29 4.22 -40.96
N VAL A 25 12.70 3.84 -39.82
CA VAL A 25 13.47 3.31 -38.69
C VAL A 25 12.98 1.90 -38.41
N ASN A 26 13.83 0.94 -38.78
CA ASN A 26 13.72 -0.47 -38.39
C ASN A 26 13.67 -0.57 -36.85
N MET A 27 12.53 -0.97 -36.29
CA MET A 27 12.48 -1.50 -34.92
C MET A 27 12.74 -3.01 -34.97
N MET A 28 13.89 -3.40 -34.44
CA MET A 28 14.17 -4.78 -34.07
C MET A 28 13.19 -5.24 -33.00
N SER A 29 12.54 -6.37 -33.25
CA SER A 29 11.64 -7.07 -32.35
C SER A 29 12.40 -7.66 -31.16
N GLY A 30 12.31 -7.02 -30.00
CA GLY A 30 12.62 -7.61 -28.70
C GLY A 30 11.31 -7.90 -27.96
N GLN A 31 10.85 -9.14 -27.99
CA GLN A 31 9.72 -9.59 -27.17
C GLN A 31 10.15 -9.64 -25.70
N TYR A 32 9.74 -8.65 -24.90
CA TYR A 32 9.76 -8.73 -23.45
C TYR A 32 8.35 -9.09 -22.96
N LEU A 33 8.21 -10.30 -22.43
CA LEU A 33 7.03 -10.76 -21.70
C LEU A 33 6.95 -10.01 -20.35
N TYR A 34 6.08 -9.00 -20.27
CA TYR A 34 5.68 -8.40 -18.99
C TYR A 34 4.50 -9.18 -18.41
N GLY A 35 4.66 -9.67 -17.18
CA GLY A 35 3.58 -10.30 -16.42
C GLY A 35 2.52 -9.28 -15.97
N PRO A 36 1.27 -9.71 -15.73
CA PRO A 36 0.22 -8.83 -15.25
C PRO A 36 0.45 -8.54 -13.76
N ASN A 37 0.10 -7.32 -13.32
CA ASN A 37 0.04 -6.84 -11.92
C ASN A 37 1.12 -5.86 -11.45
N THR A 38 1.73 -5.10 -12.36
CA THR A 38 2.26 -3.77 -12.05
C THR A 38 2.17 -2.88 -13.28
N MET A 39 1.18 -1.98 -13.34
CA MET A 39 1.20 -0.92 -14.34
C MET A 39 2.24 0.13 -13.93
N VAL A 40 3.44 -0.01 -14.48
CA VAL A 40 4.37 1.12 -14.63
C VAL A 40 4.06 1.73 -16.00
N TYR A 41 3.47 2.92 -16.03
CA TYR A 41 3.26 3.64 -17.28
C TYR A 41 4.61 4.04 -17.88
N PRO A 42 4.96 3.65 -19.12
CA PRO A 42 6.12 4.19 -19.78
C PRO A 42 5.82 5.64 -20.22
N ASP A 43 6.81 6.51 -20.06
CA ASP A 43 6.90 7.89 -20.59
C ASP A 43 5.99 9.00 -20.02
N GLN A 44 5.44 8.84 -18.81
CA GLN A 44 4.91 10.00 -18.06
C GLN A 44 5.71 10.23 -16.78
N LYS A 45 6.07 11.50 -16.53
CA LYS A 45 6.68 11.95 -15.28
C LYS A 45 5.63 11.90 -14.16
N ILE A 46 5.27 10.69 -13.74
CA ILE A 46 4.35 10.43 -12.63
C ILE A 46 5.21 10.36 -11.37
N GLU A 47 5.11 11.40 -10.53
CA GLU A 47 5.66 11.30 -9.18
C GLU A 47 4.71 10.42 -8.36
N SER A 48 5.12 9.18 -8.15
CA SER A 48 4.52 8.34 -7.11
C SER A 48 4.73 9.06 -5.77
N ILE A 49 3.68 9.30 -4.98
CA ILE A 49 3.81 9.99 -3.69
C ILE A 49 4.80 9.26 -2.74
N TYR A 50 5.05 7.96 -2.97
CA TYR A 50 6.12 7.24 -2.25
C TYR A 50 7.55 7.71 -2.57
N ALA A 51 7.79 8.34 -3.73
CA ALA A 51 9.11 8.85 -4.10
C ALA A 51 9.50 10.10 -3.29
N GLU A 52 8.52 10.85 -2.76
CA GLU A 52 8.76 12.00 -1.87
C GLU A 52 9.07 11.58 -0.41
N VAL A 53 8.87 10.31 -0.05
CA VAL A 53 8.94 9.83 1.35
C VAL A 53 9.90 8.65 1.56
N ILE A 54 10.76 8.35 0.59
CA ILE A 54 12.07 7.77 0.90
C ILE A 54 12.87 8.93 1.48
N GLU A 55 13.46 8.76 2.66
CA GLU A 55 14.22 9.79 3.40
C GLU A 55 14.89 10.79 2.45
N PRO A 56 14.76 12.10 2.68
CA PRO A 56 15.46 13.05 1.83
C PRO A 56 16.93 12.62 1.82
N PRO A 57 17.62 12.55 0.65
CA PRO A 57 19.07 12.50 0.69
C PRO A 57 19.48 13.65 1.59
N ALA A 58 20.20 13.33 2.68
CA ALA A 58 20.48 14.23 3.78
C ALA A 58 20.62 15.64 3.24
N LYS A 59 19.66 16.52 3.56
CA LYS A 59 19.68 17.92 3.10
C LYS A 59 21.11 18.38 3.33
N GLU A 60 21.84 18.68 2.26
CA GLU A 60 23.15 19.32 2.39
C GLU A 60 22.93 20.54 3.27
N ALA A 61 23.44 20.42 4.49
CA ALA A 61 23.21 21.37 5.56
C ALA A 61 24.03 22.62 5.25
N THR A 62 23.49 23.48 4.39
CA THR A 62 24.06 24.81 4.13
C THR A 62 23.94 25.75 5.33
N SER A 63 23.45 25.26 6.48
CA SER A 63 23.34 26.02 7.74
C SER A 63 24.31 25.59 8.86
N ASN A 64 25.25 24.67 8.62
CA ASN A 64 26.16 24.21 9.70
C ASN A 64 27.61 24.69 9.61
N ARG A 65 28.01 25.40 8.56
CA ARG A 65 29.42 25.83 8.41
C ARG A 65 29.85 26.81 9.51
N ARG A 66 28.96 27.69 9.97
CA ARG A 66 29.25 28.64 11.06
C ARG A 66 29.36 27.94 12.43
N TYR A 67 28.51 26.96 12.71
CA TYR A 67 28.55 26.20 13.96
C TYR A 67 29.75 25.26 14.02
N VAL A 68 30.10 24.61 12.90
CA VAL A 68 31.31 23.77 12.82
C VAL A 68 32.57 24.63 12.96
N LEU A 69 32.65 25.77 12.29
CA LEU A 69 33.77 26.71 12.47
C LEU A 69 33.87 27.23 13.90
N ALA A 70 32.75 27.55 14.54
CA ALA A 70 32.73 27.98 15.94
C ALA A 70 33.17 26.86 16.90
N ALA A 71 32.72 25.62 16.67
CA ALA A 71 33.12 24.47 17.47
C ALA A 71 34.61 24.13 17.30
N VAL A 72 35.12 24.21 16.07
CA VAL A 72 36.56 24.01 15.79
C VAL A 72 37.39 25.12 16.42
N ALA A 73 36.97 26.38 16.34
CA ALA A 73 37.64 27.50 17.00
C ALA A 73 37.66 27.34 18.54
N ALA A 74 36.55 26.89 19.14
CA ALA A 74 36.47 26.62 20.56
C ALA A 74 37.40 25.48 21.00
N MET A 75 37.50 24.40 20.21
CA MET A 75 38.45 23.31 20.49
C MET A 75 39.91 23.75 20.36
N ILE A 76 40.24 24.57 19.35
CA ILE A 76 41.59 25.12 19.21
C ILE A 76 41.94 26.00 20.41
N LEU A 77 41.03 26.86 20.87
CA LEU A 77 41.24 27.68 22.06
C LEU A 77 41.43 26.84 23.33
N ALA A 78 40.68 25.74 23.48
CA ALA A 78 40.84 24.82 24.61
C ALA A 78 42.22 24.15 24.59
N VAL A 79 42.68 23.67 23.44
CA VAL A 79 44.01 23.06 23.29
C VAL A 79 45.12 24.07 23.56
N VAL A 80 45.00 25.30 23.06
CA VAL A 80 45.97 26.37 23.33
C VAL A 80 46.00 26.73 24.82
N SER A 81 44.85 26.77 25.49
CA SER A 81 44.78 27.03 26.94
C SER A 81 45.48 25.94 27.76
N VAL A 82 45.28 24.66 27.40
CA VAL A 82 45.98 23.52 28.03
C VAL A 82 47.47 23.56 27.76
N ALA A 83 47.89 23.90 26.54
CA ALA A 83 49.30 24.03 26.20
C ALA A 83 49.96 25.19 26.98
N LEU A 84 49.29 26.34 27.10
CA LEU A 84 49.81 27.47 27.87
C LEU A 84 49.94 27.14 29.36
N THR A 85 48.96 26.46 29.94
CA THR A 85 49.01 26.02 31.35
C THR A 85 50.13 25.02 31.57
N LEU A 86 50.36 24.09 30.65
CA LEU A 86 51.49 23.17 30.71
C LEU A 86 52.85 23.88 30.59
N VAL A 87 52.97 24.92 29.75
CA VAL A 87 54.20 25.73 29.63
C VAL A 87 54.45 26.55 30.89
N ILE A 88 53.41 27.12 31.50
CA ILE A 88 53.52 27.86 32.77
C ILE A 88 53.92 26.91 33.91
N LEU A 89 53.33 25.71 33.97
CA LEU A 89 53.66 24.70 34.98
C LEU A 89 55.07 24.13 34.79
N SER A 90 55.52 23.91 33.56
CA SER A 90 56.89 23.45 33.28
C SER A 90 57.94 24.55 33.46
N GLY A 91 57.59 25.83 33.24
CA GLY A 91 58.43 26.97 33.62
C GLY A 91 58.57 27.15 35.14
N ALA A 92 57.55 26.77 35.91
CA ALA A 92 57.58 26.80 37.38
C ALA A 92 58.34 25.62 38.02
N LEU A 93 58.60 24.54 37.27
CA LEU A 93 59.24 23.31 37.78
C LEU A 93 60.75 23.21 37.49
N ASN A 94 61.35 24.20 36.81
CA ASN A 94 62.80 24.21 36.52
C ASN A 94 63.69 24.75 37.66
N HIS A 95 63.15 24.87 38.89
CA HIS A 95 63.93 25.12 40.10
C HIS A 95 63.72 24.01 41.14
N ALA A 96 64.07 22.77 40.77
CA ALA A 96 64.47 21.75 41.74
C ALA A 96 65.23 20.64 41.00
N ASN A 97 66.56 20.66 41.11
CA ASN A 97 67.38 19.51 40.74
C ASN A 97 67.30 18.42 41.84
N PRO A 98 67.61 17.16 41.50
CA PRO A 98 66.97 15.98 42.06
C PRO A 98 67.86 15.19 43.03
N GLU A 99 67.30 14.19 43.72
CA GLU A 99 68.04 12.96 44.04
C GLU A 99 67.12 11.72 44.17
N PRO A 100 67.68 10.51 43.95
CA PRO A 100 66.92 9.32 43.53
C PRO A 100 66.81 8.28 44.65
N LEU A 101 65.71 7.53 44.70
CA LEU A 101 65.62 6.32 45.52
C LEU A 101 64.93 5.19 44.77
N TRP A 102 65.64 4.06 44.77
CA TRP A 102 65.30 2.74 44.26
C TRP A 102 64.10 2.10 44.97
N ASN A 103 63.41 1.20 44.25
CA ASN A 103 63.08 -0.20 44.62
C ASN A 103 61.96 -0.72 43.69
N SER A 104 62.24 -1.65 42.77
CA SER A 104 62.33 -3.11 42.94
C SER A 104 60.99 -3.77 43.29
N HIS A 105 60.39 -4.47 42.33
CA HIS A 105 59.81 -5.83 42.50
C HIS A 105 59.25 -6.31 41.15
N ALA A 106 59.98 -7.20 40.47
CA ALA A 106 59.45 -8.10 39.44
C ALA A 106 60.41 -9.29 39.26
N GLU A 107 60.19 -10.33 40.07
CA GLU A 107 60.67 -11.71 39.93
C GLU A 107 59.57 -12.56 40.59
N GLN A 108 59.19 -13.77 40.20
CA GLN A 108 59.59 -14.77 39.21
C GLN A 108 58.49 -15.85 39.30
N LEU A 109 58.26 -16.64 38.23
CA LEU A 109 58.18 -18.11 38.31
C LEU A 109 57.95 -18.73 36.92
N ILE A 110 58.87 -19.63 36.57
CA ILE A 110 58.92 -20.53 35.40
C ILE A 110 58.87 -21.98 35.94
N GLU A 111 58.58 -22.94 35.04
CA GLU A 111 58.68 -24.42 35.11
C GLU A 111 57.43 -25.18 35.58
N SER A 112 57.00 -26.31 35.00
CA SER A 112 57.56 -27.21 33.99
C SER A 112 56.46 -28.13 33.37
N THR A 113 56.65 -28.51 32.11
CA THR A 113 56.49 -29.85 31.46
C THR A 113 55.45 -30.87 31.95
N GLU A 114 54.53 -31.32 31.07
CA GLU A 114 54.40 -32.72 30.58
C GLU A 114 53.17 -32.94 29.65
N ARG A 115 53.35 -33.76 28.60
CA ARG A 115 52.33 -34.23 27.64
C ARG A 115 51.67 -35.53 28.12
N PRO A 116 50.41 -35.78 27.71
CA PRO A 116 49.96 -37.13 27.36
C PRO A 116 49.33 -37.22 25.94
N PRO A 117 49.07 -38.45 25.42
CA PRO A 117 49.21 -38.76 24.00
C PRO A 117 47.94 -38.62 23.16
N ALA A 118 48.17 -38.52 21.85
CA ALA A 118 47.15 -38.60 20.80
C ALA A 118 46.53 -40.00 20.71
N VAL A 119 45.20 -40.04 20.58
CA VAL A 119 44.40 -41.24 20.31
C VAL A 119 43.50 -40.97 19.09
N PRO A 120 43.29 -41.95 18.19
CA PRO A 120 43.21 -41.71 16.76
C PRO A 120 41.80 -41.50 16.21
N LEU A 121 41.76 -40.80 15.07
CA LEU A 121 40.62 -40.68 14.15
C LEU A 121 40.13 -42.06 13.67
N PRO A 122 38.81 -42.33 13.65
CA PRO A 122 38.29 -43.48 12.93
C PRO A 122 38.29 -43.21 11.42
N ARG A 123 38.81 -44.20 10.71
CA ARG A 123 38.88 -44.32 9.25
C ARG A 123 37.49 -44.34 8.62
N ALA A 124 37.45 -43.78 7.41
CA ALA A 124 36.40 -43.92 6.43
C ALA A 124 36.00 -45.39 6.22
N ALA A 125 34.72 -45.67 6.42
CA ALA A 125 34.05 -46.83 5.87
C ALA A 125 33.34 -46.42 4.58
N ASN A 126 33.84 -46.93 3.46
CA ASN A 126 33.18 -46.87 2.16
C ASN A 126 31.91 -47.71 2.22
N SER A 127 30.76 -47.05 2.37
CA SER A 127 29.45 -47.63 2.11
C SER A 127 28.90 -47.00 0.84
N PHE A 128 29.17 -47.64 -0.30
CA PHE A 128 28.47 -47.34 -1.54
C PHE A 128 27.00 -47.75 -1.38
N VAL A 129 26.12 -46.78 -1.13
CA VAL A 129 24.68 -46.93 -1.39
C VAL A 129 24.45 -46.37 -2.79
N LEU A 130 24.11 -47.26 -3.72
CA LEU A 130 23.59 -46.91 -5.04
C LEU A 130 22.31 -46.09 -4.85
N VAL A 131 22.40 -44.77 -4.97
CA VAL A 131 21.23 -43.90 -5.11
C VAL A 131 20.73 -44.04 -6.55
N SER A 132 19.73 -44.89 -6.73
CA SER A 132 18.93 -44.92 -7.96
C SER A 132 18.27 -43.56 -8.19
N LYS A 133 18.46 -43.00 -9.39
CA LYS A 133 17.82 -41.75 -9.86
C LYS A 133 16.33 -41.75 -9.51
N PRO A 134 15.75 -40.63 -9.01
CA PRO A 134 14.32 -40.55 -8.81
C PRO A 134 13.62 -40.63 -10.17
N GLN A 135 12.82 -41.68 -10.38
CA GLN A 135 11.91 -41.73 -11.51
C GLN A 135 10.78 -40.71 -11.31
N PRO A 136 10.36 -40.00 -12.38
CA PRO A 136 9.17 -39.16 -12.33
C PRO A 136 7.95 -40.05 -12.04
N ARG A 137 7.30 -39.83 -10.89
CA ARG A 137 6.02 -40.46 -10.60
C ARG A 137 4.97 -39.91 -11.56
N LYS A 138 4.39 -40.80 -12.36
CA LYS A 138 3.25 -40.50 -13.23
C LYS A 138 2.10 -39.95 -12.39
N PRO A 139 1.40 -38.89 -12.83
CA PRO A 139 0.21 -38.42 -12.15
C PRO A 139 -0.86 -39.52 -12.14
N ILE A 140 -1.44 -39.76 -10.95
CA ILE A 140 -2.65 -40.57 -10.79
C ILE A 140 -3.77 -39.83 -11.53
N ALA A 141 -4.34 -40.48 -12.54
CA ALA A 141 -5.43 -39.93 -13.33
C ALA A 141 -6.66 -39.69 -12.46
N LEU A 142 -6.91 -38.43 -12.11
CA LEU A 142 -8.24 -37.99 -11.72
C LEU A 142 -9.11 -37.96 -12.98
N ARG A 143 -10.14 -38.80 -12.92
CA ARG A 143 -11.17 -39.06 -13.93
C ARG A 143 -11.76 -37.74 -14.43
N GLN A 144 -11.30 -37.29 -15.60
CA GLN A 144 -11.90 -36.17 -16.32
C GLN A 144 -13.32 -36.54 -16.73
N LEU A 145 -14.31 -35.79 -16.22
CA LEU A 145 -15.62 -35.70 -16.85
C LEU A 145 -15.41 -35.06 -18.24
N ARG A 146 -15.50 -35.90 -19.28
CA ARG A 146 -15.52 -35.48 -20.68
C ARG A 146 -16.74 -34.58 -20.90
N VAL A 147 -16.50 -33.29 -21.11
CA VAL A 147 -17.32 -32.47 -22.00
C VAL A 147 -16.50 -32.32 -23.27
N THR A 148 -17.02 -32.85 -24.37
CA THR A 148 -16.37 -32.92 -25.68
C THR A 148 -16.17 -31.52 -26.27
N SER A 149 -14.91 -31.11 -26.43
CA SER A 149 -14.52 -29.93 -27.20
C SER A 149 -14.35 -30.31 -28.68
N ASN A 150 -15.38 -30.10 -29.48
CA ASN A 150 -15.32 -30.17 -30.94
C ASN A 150 -15.76 -28.83 -31.55
N VAL A 151 -15.09 -27.72 -31.25
CA VAL A 151 -15.02 -26.54 -32.13
C VAL A 151 -13.75 -25.75 -31.79
N ALA A 152 -12.61 -26.19 -32.33
CA ALA A 152 -11.37 -25.42 -32.30
C ALA A 152 -10.76 -25.37 -33.70
N THR A 153 -11.53 -24.88 -34.67
CA THR A 153 -11.01 -24.43 -35.97
C THR A 153 -11.99 -23.46 -36.61
N GLN A 154 -12.25 -22.33 -35.94
CA GLN A 154 -12.85 -21.12 -36.53
C GLN A 154 -12.73 -19.96 -35.52
N MET A 155 -11.52 -19.45 -35.31
CA MET A 155 -11.31 -18.12 -34.73
C MET A 155 -10.63 -17.23 -35.76
N GLN A 156 -11.42 -16.83 -36.75
CA GLN A 156 -11.22 -15.62 -37.54
C GLN A 156 -12.62 -15.12 -37.88
N LYS A 157 -12.91 -13.86 -37.51
CA LYS A 157 -14.22 -13.18 -37.40
C LYS A 157 -15.02 -13.47 -36.13
N SER A 158 -14.62 -12.82 -35.03
CA SER A 158 -15.60 -12.39 -34.03
C SER A 158 -16.54 -11.37 -34.68
N HIS A 159 -17.77 -11.78 -34.93
CA HIS A 159 -18.87 -10.85 -35.11
C HIS A 159 -18.94 -9.96 -33.85
N GLU A 160 -18.80 -8.65 -34.04
CA GLU A 160 -19.31 -7.66 -33.09
C GLU A 160 -20.82 -7.92 -32.95
N LEU A 161 -21.20 -8.63 -31.89
CA LEU A 161 -22.56 -8.59 -31.40
C LEU A 161 -22.80 -7.15 -30.95
N PRO A 162 -23.88 -6.49 -31.42
CA PRO A 162 -24.20 -5.16 -30.95
C PRO A 162 -24.45 -5.24 -29.44
N THR A 163 -23.57 -4.61 -28.66
CA THR A 163 -23.73 -4.44 -27.22
C THR A 163 -24.97 -3.59 -27.01
N THR A 164 -26.14 -4.22 -26.86
CA THR A 164 -27.35 -3.52 -26.42
C THR A 164 -27.03 -2.83 -25.10
N ALA A 165 -27.08 -1.50 -25.11
CA ALA A 165 -26.82 -0.69 -23.92
C ALA A 165 -27.70 -1.15 -22.76
N GLU A 166 -27.12 -1.28 -21.56
CA GLU A 166 -27.85 -1.67 -20.36
C GLU A 166 -28.99 -0.66 -20.11
N PRO A 167 -30.22 -1.13 -19.83
CA PRO A 167 -31.34 -0.22 -19.57
C PRO A 167 -31.13 0.58 -18.29
N VAL A 168 -31.66 1.81 -18.28
CA VAL A 168 -31.72 2.66 -17.08
C VAL A 168 -32.51 1.95 -15.98
N SER A 169 -32.00 2.02 -14.74
CA SER A 169 -32.67 1.47 -13.57
C SER A 169 -34.05 2.10 -13.38
N GLN A 170 -35.07 1.26 -13.24
CA GLN A 170 -36.45 1.69 -12.99
C GLN A 170 -36.75 1.92 -11.50
N LEU A 171 -35.87 1.44 -10.61
CA LEU A 171 -36.00 1.62 -9.17
C LEU A 171 -35.28 2.90 -8.72
N PRO A 172 -35.84 3.64 -7.74
CA PRO A 172 -35.15 4.77 -7.15
C PRO A 172 -33.79 4.36 -6.60
N ALA A 173 -32.73 4.99 -7.09
CA ALA A 173 -31.38 4.71 -6.63
C ALA A 173 -31.13 5.22 -5.19
N VAL A 174 -31.83 6.27 -4.78
CA VAL A 174 -31.57 7.03 -3.55
C VAL A 174 -32.88 7.41 -2.85
N ASN A 175 -32.86 7.37 -1.52
CA ASN A 175 -33.88 7.85 -0.60
C ASN A 175 -33.32 9.02 0.22
N GLY A 176 -33.64 10.26 -0.16
CA GLY A 176 -33.04 11.46 0.45
C GLY A 176 -31.56 11.55 0.09
N ILE A 177 -30.68 11.35 1.08
CA ILE A 177 -29.21 11.29 0.90
C ILE A 177 -28.64 9.89 1.03
N PHE A 178 -29.48 8.86 1.17
CA PHE A 178 -29.03 7.48 1.34
C PHE A 178 -29.29 6.67 0.08
N TRP A 179 -28.36 5.80 -0.29
CA TRP A 179 -28.65 4.76 -1.29
C TRP A 179 -29.90 3.97 -0.86
N SER A 180 -30.77 3.65 -1.82
CA SER A 180 -31.94 2.82 -1.53
C SER A 180 -31.53 1.39 -1.22
N ASP A 181 -32.38 0.64 -0.51
CA ASP A 181 -32.11 -0.78 -0.21
C ASP A 181 -31.89 -1.58 -1.50
N SER A 182 -32.59 -1.21 -2.59
CA SER A 182 -32.41 -1.84 -3.90
C SER A 182 -31.04 -1.56 -4.52
N ALA A 183 -30.51 -0.35 -4.35
CA ALA A 183 -29.18 0.02 -4.81
C ALA A 183 -28.10 -0.68 -3.99
N GLU A 184 -28.20 -0.67 -2.66
CA GLU A 184 -27.26 -1.36 -1.78
C GLU A 184 -27.24 -2.88 -2.02
N ALA A 185 -28.39 -3.48 -2.34
CA ALA A 185 -28.51 -4.91 -2.64
C ALA A 185 -27.85 -5.33 -3.96
N THR A 186 -27.48 -4.39 -4.83
CA THR A 186 -26.69 -4.68 -6.03
C THR A 186 -25.21 -4.88 -5.73
N VAL A 187 -24.72 -4.34 -4.62
CA VAL A 187 -23.30 -4.38 -4.29
C VAL A 187 -22.87 -5.80 -3.93
N PRO A 188 -21.79 -6.33 -4.54
CA PRO A 188 -21.28 -7.66 -4.19
C PRO A 188 -20.90 -7.73 -2.71
N GLY A 189 -21.08 -8.92 -2.11
CA GLY A 189 -20.89 -9.08 -0.67
C GLY A 189 -19.47 -8.79 -0.15
N GLY A 190 -18.47 -8.79 -1.01
CA GLY A 190 -17.06 -8.52 -0.67
C GLY A 190 -16.51 -9.45 0.42
N PHE A 191 -15.54 -8.96 1.19
CA PHE A 191 -14.85 -9.67 2.27
C PHE A 191 -15.55 -9.46 3.61
N GLN A 192 -16.76 -9.99 3.74
CA GLN A 192 -17.50 -9.96 5.00
C GLN A 192 -16.71 -10.60 6.15
N GLN A 193 -16.98 -10.18 7.39
CA GLN A 193 -16.25 -10.59 8.59
C GLN A 193 -16.07 -12.11 8.69
N ARG A 194 -17.13 -12.90 8.44
CA ARG A 194 -17.06 -14.37 8.49
C ARG A 194 -16.06 -14.93 7.46
N GLN A 195 -16.11 -14.44 6.22
CA GLN A 195 -15.23 -14.91 5.15
C GLN A 195 -13.78 -14.48 5.40
N ALA A 196 -13.58 -13.26 5.87
CA ALA A 196 -12.26 -12.75 6.26
C ALA A 196 -11.66 -13.59 7.40
N MET A 197 -12.44 -13.90 8.44
CA MET A 197 -11.99 -14.73 9.56
C MET A 197 -11.66 -16.16 9.12
N HIS A 198 -12.47 -16.75 8.23
CA HIS A 198 -12.18 -18.07 7.66
C HIS A 198 -10.85 -18.07 6.92
N TRP A 199 -10.62 -17.12 6.00
CA TRP A 199 -9.35 -17.01 5.28
C TRP A 199 -8.16 -16.84 6.23
N LYS A 200 -8.30 -16.00 7.27
CA LYS A 200 -7.23 -15.81 8.27
C LYS A 200 -6.94 -17.08 9.06
N ALA A 201 -7.96 -17.85 9.43
CA ALA A 201 -7.78 -19.13 10.11
C ALA A 201 -7.01 -20.12 9.23
N THR A 202 -7.32 -20.19 7.93
CA THR A 202 -6.58 -20.98 6.94
C THR A 202 -5.11 -20.58 6.88
N VAL A 203 -4.82 -19.28 6.74
CA VAL A 203 -3.43 -18.78 6.67
C VAL A 203 -2.65 -19.05 7.95
N LYS A 204 -3.27 -18.93 9.12
CA LYS A 204 -2.63 -19.21 10.42
C LYS A 204 -2.30 -20.70 10.62
N ALA A 205 -3.07 -21.60 10.01
CA ALA A 205 -2.90 -23.05 10.16
C ALA A 205 -2.01 -23.67 9.05
N ALA A 206 -1.83 -22.98 7.93
CA ALA A 206 -1.15 -23.53 6.77
C ALA A 206 0.39 -23.56 6.91
N ARG A 207 1.02 -24.51 6.22
CA ARG A 207 2.44 -24.46 5.87
C ARG A 207 2.59 -23.74 4.52
N PHE A 208 3.64 -22.94 4.37
CA PHE A 208 3.97 -22.31 3.09
C PHE A 208 4.86 -23.25 2.28
N VAL A 209 4.45 -23.51 1.04
CA VAL A 209 5.13 -24.45 0.13
C VAL A 209 5.94 -23.74 -0.94
N ASP A 210 5.59 -22.48 -1.26
CA ASP A 210 6.35 -21.64 -2.18
C ASP A 210 6.33 -20.16 -1.77
N VAL A 211 7.39 -19.44 -2.14
CA VAL A 211 7.56 -17.99 -1.99
C VAL A 211 8.28 -17.49 -3.24
N ARG A 212 7.59 -16.75 -4.12
CA ARG A 212 8.16 -16.27 -5.38
C ARG A 212 7.91 -14.78 -5.61
N GLU A 213 8.59 -14.18 -6.57
CA GLU A 213 8.37 -12.79 -6.94
C GLU A 213 6.91 -12.57 -7.38
N GLY A 214 6.34 -11.43 -6.97
CA GLY A 214 4.96 -11.08 -7.25
C GLY A 214 4.43 -10.00 -6.30
N CYS A 215 3.18 -9.61 -6.50
CA CYS A 215 2.50 -8.60 -5.68
C CYS A 215 3.15 -7.20 -5.73
N GLY A 216 3.70 -6.84 -6.89
CA GLY A 216 4.08 -5.48 -7.26
C GLY A 216 5.53 -5.07 -6.96
N ARG A 217 5.91 -4.90 -5.69
CA ARG A 217 7.24 -4.35 -5.32
C ARG A 217 8.32 -5.43 -5.28
N MET A 218 9.57 -5.02 -5.47
CA MET A 218 10.75 -5.91 -5.46
C MET A 218 10.88 -6.78 -4.21
N GLN A 219 10.47 -6.30 -3.03
CA GLN A 219 10.52 -7.08 -1.79
C GLN A 219 9.19 -7.80 -1.48
N ASN A 220 8.13 -7.57 -2.25
CA ASN A 220 6.88 -8.30 -2.08
C ASN A 220 7.02 -9.70 -2.69
N ARG A 221 6.30 -10.66 -2.15
CA ARG A 221 6.31 -12.04 -2.64
C ARG A 221 4.90 -12.57 -2.77
N LEU A 222 4.69 -13.44 -3.74
CA LEU A 222 3.55 -14.33 -3.78
C LEU A 222 3.88 -15.57 -2.95
N VAL A 223 3.05 -15.87 -1.95
CA VAL A 223 3.19 -17.02 -1.05
C VAL A 223 2.11 -18.03 -1.41
N GLU A 224 2.52 -19.28 -1.56
CA GLU A 224 1.62 -20.40 -1.82
C GLU A 224 1.51 -21.28 -0.56
N LEU A 225 0.29 -21.53 -0.13
CA LEU A 225 -0.05 -22.40 0.98
C LEU A 225 -0.18 -23.85 0.49
N ALA A 226 -0.05 -24.82 1.39
CA ALA A 226 -0.13 -26.25 1.05
C ALA A 226 -1.44 -26.69 0.37
N ASP A 227 -2.52 -25.92 0.53
CA ASP A 227 -3.82 -26.11 -0.12
C ASP A 227 -3.98 -25.34 -1.44
N GLN A 228 -2.87 -24.84 -2.00
CA GLN A 228 -2.80 -24.00 -3.21
C GLN A 228 -3.47 -22.63 -3.06
N VAL A 229 -3.83 -22.22 -1.84
CA VAL A 229 -4.27 -20.84 -1.58
C VAL A 229 -3.07 -19.91 -1.75
N LEU A 230 -3.29 -18.79 -2.44
CA LEU A 230 -2.28 -17.77 -2.65
C LEU A 230 -2.49 -16.57 -1.73
N ALA A 231 -1.37 -16.00 -1.26
CA ALA A 231 -1.35 -14.78 -0.48
C ALA A 231 -0.26 -13.83 -0.98
N CYS A 232 -0.56 -12.53 -0.98
CA CYS A 232 0.45 -11.50 -1.19
C CYS A 232 1.16 -11.18 0.11
N ALA A 233 2.46 -11.43 0.16
CA ALA A 233 3.33 -11.02 1.24
C ALA A 233 3.95 -9.66 0.95
N ARG A 234 3.72 -8.71 1.84
CA ARG A 234 4.18 -7.33 1.76
C ARG A 234 5.15 -7.04 2.89
N TYR A 235 6.37 -6.69 2.51
CA TYR A 235 7.45 -6.39 3.44
C TYR A 235 7.74 -4.89 3.43
N ARG A 236 7.77 -4.26 4.61
CA ARG A 236 8.05 -2.82 4.76
C ARG A 236 9.02 -2.57 5.90
N GLN A 237 9.90 -1.59 5.70
CA GLN A 237 10.81 -1.12 6.75
C GLN A 237 10.13 -0.16 7.73
N ASN A 238 9.08 0.55 7.29
CA ASN A 238 8.37 1.54 8.10
C ASN A 238 7.19 0.89 8.86
N ASN A 239 7.09 1.13 10.18
CA ASN A 239 5.96 0.68 11.00
C ASN A 239 4.65 1.33 10.57
N ASP A 240 4.68 2.62 10.21
CA ASP A 240 3.49 3.39 9.85
C ASP A 240 2.76 2.75 8.67
N GLN A 241 3.52 2.22 7.70
CA GLN A 241 2.96 1.53 6.54
C GLN A 241 2.34 0.18 6.90
N ILE A 242 3.01 -0.58 7.78
CA ILE A 242 2.48 -1.86 8.26
C ILE A 242 1.19 -1.62 9.06
N GLN A 243 1.21 -0.63 9.95
CA GLN A 243 0.04 -0.22 10.73
C GLN A 243 -1.08 0.31 9.82
N GLY A 244 -0.74 1.09 8.80
CA GLY A 244 -1.68 1.60 7.80
C GLY A 244 -2.49 0.47 7.17
N GLU A 245 -1.84 -0.58 6.66
CA GLU A 245 -2.53 -1.71 6.04
C GLU A 245 -3.41 -2.47 7.05
N LEU A 246 -2.87 -2.83 8.22
CA LEU A 246 -3.59 -3.62 9.23
C LEU A 246 -4.80 -2.89 9.79
N PHE A 247 -4.60 -1.66 10.26
CA PHE A 247 -5.65 -0.90 10.93
C PHE A 247 -6.67 -0.33 9.95
N SER A 248 -6.31 -0.12 8.67
CA SER A 248 -7.29 0.19 7.62
C SER A 248 -8.25 -0.99 7.42
N PHE A 249 -7.75 -2.23 7.38
CA PHE A 249 -8.64 -3.41 7.34
C PHE A 249 -9.53 -3.50 8.59
N TYR A 250 -8.98 -3.30 9.79
CA TYR A 250 -9.80 -3.37 11.02
C TYR A 250 -10.88 -2.29 11.06
N LEU A 251 -10.55 -1.06 10.66
CA LEU A 251 -11.49 0.04 10.57
C LEU A 251 -12.59 -0.25 9.53
N ALA A 252 -12.24 -0.78 8.35
CA ALA A 252 -13.22 -1.16 7.34
C ALA A 252 -14.25 -2.17 7.86
N GLN A 253 -13.80 -3.15 8.67
CA GLN A 253 -14.71 -4.11 9.31
C GLN A 253 -15.66 -3.43 10.31
N GLN A 254 -15.21 -2.43 11.08
CA GLN A 254 -16.08 -1.66 11.97
C GLN A 254 -17.08 -0.79 11.20
N LEU A 255 -16.70 -0.27 10.04
CA LEU A 255 -17.55 0.54 9.18
C LEU A 255 -18.53 -0.30 8.34
N GLY A 256 -18.36 -1.62 8.33
CA GLY A 256 -19.14 -2.51 7.46
C GLY A 256 -18.82 -2.35 5.97
N ILE A 257 -17.58 -1.95 5.65
CA ILE A 257 -17.07 -1.80 4.29
C ILE A 257 -16.33 -3.09 3.89
N PRO A 258 -16.93 -3.96 3.06
CA PRO A 258 -16.37 -5.28 2.75
C PRO A 258 -15.34 -5.24 1.62
N ASN A 259 -14.97 -4.06 1.11
CA ASN A 259 -14.11 -3.90 -0.07
C ASN A 259 -12.61 -4.09 0.24
N VAL A 260 -12.21 -4.03 1.53
CA VAL A 260 -10.80 -4.18 1.94
C VAL A 260 -10.44 -5.65 2.09
N VAL A 261 -9.36 -6.05 1.41
CA VAL A 261 -8.88 -7.43 1.40
C VAL A 261 -8.46 -7.88 2.81
N PRO A 262 -8.77 -9.12 3.23
CA PRO A 262 -8.32 -9.65 4.51
C PRO A 262 -6.79 -9.66 4.63
N VAL A 263 -6.29 -9.17 5.75
CA VAL A 263 -4.85 -9.11 6.05
C VAL A 263 -4.50 -9.70 7.42
N ILE A 264 -3.28 -10.23 7.54
CA ILE A 264 -2.67 -10.69 8.80
C ILE A 264 -1.19 -10.29 8.80
N ALA A 265 -0.66 -9.93 9.98
CA ALA A 265 0.78 -9.78 10.15
C ALA A 265 1.38 -11.05 10.78
N THR A 266 2.54 -11.45 10.28
CA THR A 266 3.33 -12.56 10.80
C THR A 266 4.82 -12.21 10.73
N VAL A 267 5.68 -12.98 11.40
CA VAL A 267 7.14 -12.93 11.20
C VAL A 267 7.53 -14.05 10.25
N ALA A 268 8.43 -13.79 9.31
CA ALA A 268 8.85 -14.78 8.30
C ALA A 268 9.86 -15.81 8.87
N THR A 269 9.52 -16.40 10.02
CA THR A 269 10.31 -17.38 10.75
C THR A 269 9.39 -18.45 11.37
N GLY A 270 9.99 -19.54 11.87
CA GLY A 270 9.24 -20.61 12.54
C GLY A 270 8.65 -21.65 11.58
N PRO A 271 7.79 -22.56 12.10
CA PRO A 271 7.39 -23.77 11.37
C PRO A 271 6.63 -23.53 10.06
N GLN A 272 5.84 -22.46 9.96
CA GLN A 272 5.10 -22.17 8.73
C GLN A 272 6.02 -21.79 7.56
N TRP A 273 7.19 -21.22 7.87
CA TRP A 273 8.15 -20.67 6.91
C TRP A 273 9.35 -21.59 6.68
N SER A 274 9.47 -22.72 7.39
CA SER A 274 10.69 -23.54 7.41
C SER A 274 11.09 -24.04 6.02
N ASP A 275 10.12 -24.49 5.22
CA ASP A 275 10.36 -25.11 3.92
C ASP A 275 10.74 -24.08 2.84
N VAL A 276 10.37 -22.81 3.08
CA VAL A 276 10.58 -21.67 2.18
C VAL A 276 11.65 -20.70 2.70
N ALA A 277 12.34 -21.02 3.80
CA ALA A 277 13.34 -20.16 4.42
C ALA A 277 14.44 -19.68 3.45
N PRO A 278 14.98 -20.52 2.53
CA PRO A 278 15.95 -20.04 1.53
C PRO A 278 15.39 -18.94 0.62
N LYS A 279 14.10 -19.02 0.26
CA LYS A 279 13.43 -18.03 -0.61
C LYS A 279 13.11 -16.74 0.15
N VAL A 280 12.79 -16.85 1.44
CA VAL A 280 12.69 -15.69 2.35
C VAL A 280 14.03 -14.96 2.47
N MET A 281 15.14 -15.68 2.60
CA MET A 281 16.48 -15.09 2.64
C MET A 281 16.83 -14.39 1.31
N GLN A 282 16.48 -14.98 0.16
CA GLN A 282 16.63 -14.34 -1.15
C GLN A 282 15.79 -13.06 -1.27
N ALA A 283 14.64 -12.99 -0.59
CA ALA A 283 13.84 -11.77 -0.50
C ALA A 283 14.43 -10.68 0.40
N GLN A 284 15.55 -10.98 1.08
CA GLN A 284 16.27 -10.09 2.00
C GLN A 284 15.39 -9.57 3.14
N TRP A 285 14.41 -10.37 3.58
CA TRP A 285 13.57 -10.02 4.71
C TRP A 285 14.30 -10.24 6.02
N LYS A 286 14.23 -9.24 6.91
CA LYS A 286 14.72 -9.36 8.28
C LYS A 286 13.79 -10.25 9.10
N SER A 287 14.34 -11.22 9.82
CA SER A 287 13.61 -12.20 10.64
C SER A 287 12.74 -11.58 11.75
N THR A 288 13.17 -10.44 12.29
CA THR A 288 12.47 -9.72 13.37
C THR A 288 11.42 -8.74 12.86
N ARG A 289 11.28 -8.58 11.55
CA ARG A 289 10.41 -7.59 10.93
C ARG A 289 9.10 -8.25 10.49
N PRO A 290 7.94 -7.68 10.84
CA PRO A 290 6.67 -8.21 10.37
C PRO A 290 6.55 -8.16 8.84
N VAL A 291 5.90 -9.19 8.29
CA VAL A 291 5.42 -9.29 6.92
C VAL A 291 3.90 -9.32 6.98
N ILE A 292 3.24 -8.56 6.11
CA ILE A 292 1.78 -8.60 6.00
C ILE A 292 1.41 -9.59 4.90
N LEU A 293 0.55 -10.55 5.21
CA LEU A 293 -0.08 -11.42 4.22
C LEU A 293 -1.48 -10.89 3.95
N SER A 294 -1.79 -10.62 2.68
CA SER A 294 -3.14 -10.34 2.21
C SER A 294 -3.62 -11.42 1.25
N ARG A 295 -4.93 -11.63 1.14
CA ARG A 295 -5.48 -12.60 0.19
C ARG A 295 -5.09 -12.20 -1.24
N TYR A 296 -4.51 -13.14 -2.00
CA TYR A 296 -4.29 -12.93 -3.43
C TYR A 296 -5.62 -13.04 -4.18
N LEU A 297 -5.79 -12.18 -5.18
CA LEU A 297 -6.96 -12.14 -6.05
C LEU A 297 -6.47 -12.11 -7.49
N ASP A 298 -7.09 -12.92 -8.33
CA ASP A 298 -6.80 -13.04 -9.75
C ASP A 298 -7.73 -12.17 -10.60
N ASP A 299 -7.29 -11.93 -11.84
CA ASP A 299 -8.10 -11.36 -12.92
C ASP A 299 -8.82 -10.05 -12.58
N LEU A 300 -8.20 -9.23 -11.73
CA LEU A 300 -8.70 -7.90 -11.39
C LEU A 300 -8.36 -6.89 -12.49
N GLU A 301 -9.29 -5.99 -12.78
CA GLU A 301 -9.09 -4.91 -13.76
C GLU A 301 -8.93 -3.54 -13.07
N PRO A 302 -8.24 -2.57 -13.70
CA PRO A 302 -8.13 -1.22 -13.14
C PRO A 302 -9.49 -0.55 -12.95
N ALA A 303 -9.72 0.08 -11.80
CA ALA A 303 -10.93 0.84 -11.56
C ALA A 303 -10.73 2.33 -11.92
N TYR A 304 -11.63 2.87 -12.73
CA TYR A 304 -11.58 4.26 -13.19
C TYR A 304 -12.44 5.16 -12.32
N ILE A 305 -11.95 6.37 -12.03
CA ILE A 305 -12.72 7.36 -11.26
C ILE A 305 -14.01 7.68 -12.04
N PRO A 306 -15.21 7.66 -11.44
CA PRO A 306 -16.46 7.98 -12.13
C PRO A 306 -16.44 9.39 -12.69
N GLU A 307 -17.05 9.61 -13.86
CA GLU A 307 -17.03 10.92 -14.55
C GLU A 307 -17.48 12.08 -13.66
N LEU A 308 -18.55 11.85 -12.88
CA LEU A 308 -19.09 12.78 -11.88
C LEU A 308 -18.10 13.22 -10.80
N LEU A 309 -16.99 12.48 -10.64
CA LEU A 309 -15.97 12.74 -9.62
C LEU A 309 -14.65 13.26 -10.21
N ARG A 310 -14.53 13.38 -11.54
CA ARG A 310 -13.27 13.74 -12.21
C ARG A 310 -13.00 15.25 -12.22
N ASP A 311 -14.01 16.06 -12.52
CA ASP A 311 -13.85 17.49 -12.79
C ASP A 311 -13.89 18.38 -11.53
N LYS A 312 -13.66 19.69 -11.70
CA LYS A 312 -13.66 20.66 -10.58
C LYS A 312 -15.04 20.84 -9.93
N ASN A 313 -16.11 20.56 -10.66
CA ASN A 313 -17.48 20.59 -10.19
C ASN A 313 -17.94 19.22 -9.66
N ARG A 314 -17.01 18.30 -9.38
CA ARG A 314 -17.31 16.96 -8.86
C ARG A 314 -18.42 16.98 -7.81
N HIS A 315 -19.44 16.17 -8.02
CA HIS A 315 -20.54 15.99 -7.09
C HIS A 315 -21.20 14.62 -7.28
N LEU A 316 -21.59 14.01 -6.16
CA LEU A 316 -22.43 12.82 -6.10
C LEU A 316 -23.61 13.15 -5.19
N HIS A 317 -24.62 13.75 -5.80
CA HIS A 317 -25.85 14.23 -5.19
C HIS A 317 -27.06 13.38 -5.65
N PRO A 318 -28.19 13.45 -4.93
CA PRO A 318 -29.39 12.68 -5.29
C PRO A 318 -29.93 12.94 -6.71
N SER A 319 -29.67 14.13 -7.28
CA SER A 319 -30.05 14.47 -8.66
C SER A 319 -29.28 13.67 -9.71
N ASP A 320 -28.03 13.33 -9.42
CA ASP A 320 -27.07 12.86 -10.43
C ASP A 320 -27.33 11.39 -10.82
N VAL A 321 -28.06 10.67 -9.97
CA VAL A 321 -28.27 9.23 -10.08
C VAL A 321 -29.61 8.83 -10.72
N LYS A 322 -30.43 9.80 -11.14
CA LYS A 322 -31.81 9.55 -11.62
C LYS A 322 -31.90 8.78 -12.94
N ASN A 323 -30.85 8.82 -13.77
CA ASN A 323 -30.84 8.23 -15.11
C ASN A 323 -29.64 7.28 -15.31
N MET A 324 -29.34 6.48 -14.30
CA MET A 324 -28.22 5.55 -14.34
C MET A 324 -28.69 4.11 -14.50
N THR A 325 -27.84 3.33 -15.16
CA THR A 325 -27.95 1.87 -15.24
C THR A 325 -27.69 1.23 -13.88
N ARG A 326 -28.05 -0.04 -13.74
CA ARG A 326 -27.86 -0.77 -12.48
C ARG A 326 -26.36 -0.94 -12.18
N SER A 327 -25.54 -1.21 -13.19
CA SER A 327 -24.08 -1.32 -13.03
C SER A 327 -23.43 -0.01 -12.58
N GLN A 328 -23.85 1.13 -13.14
CA GLN A 328 -23.37 2.45 -12.71
C GLN A 328 -23.74 2.75 -11.25
N ILE A 329 -24.97 2.43 -10.84
CA ILE A 329 -25.41 2.59 -9.44
C ILE A 329 -24.59 1.68 -8.53
N GLN A 330 -24.43 0.40 -8.88
CA GLN A 330 -23.63 -0.57 -8.12
C GLN A 330 -22.20 -0.08 -7.89
N GLU A 331 -21.58 0.51 -8.90
CA GLU A 331 -20.25 1.08 -8.80
C GLU A 331 -20.23 2.33 -7.91
N LEU A 332 -21.16 3.28 -8.10
CA LEU A 332 -21.21 4.52 -7.29
C LEU A 332 -21.49 4.30 -5.81
N VAL A 333 -22.25 3.26 -5.44
CA VAL A 333 -22.43 2.90 -4.02
C VAL A 333 -21.06 2.61 -3.39
N GLN A 334 -20.22 1.83 -4.06
CA GLN A 334 -18.90 1.46 -3.57
C GLN A 334 -17.93 2.65 -3.58
N TRP A 335 -18.03 3.55 -4.57
CA TRP A 335 -17.24 4.79 -4.59
C TRP A 335 -17.58 5.74 -3.43
N SER A 336 -18.86 5.82 -3.02
CA SER A 336 -19.25 6.62 -1.86
C SER A 336 -18.61 6.10 -0.56
N ASP A 337 -18.56 4.76 -0.39
CA ASP A 337 -17.85 4.13 0.74
C ASP A 337 -16.33 4.32 0.63
N LEU A 338 -15.75 4.23 -0.56
CA LEU A 338 -14.32 4.46 -0.79
C LEU A 338 -13.91 5.87 -0.33
N ILE A 339 -14.65 6.90 -0.75
CA ILE A 339 -14.32 8.29 -0.38
C ILE A 339 -14.44 8.51 1.13
N VAL A 340 -15.47 7.95 1.78
CA VAL A 340 -15.61 7.96 3.24
C VAL A 340 -14.42 7.27 3.89
N PHE A 341 -14.03 6.10 3.39
CA PHE A 341 -12.94 5.29 3.93
C PHE A 341 -11.57 5.95 3.76
N ASP A 342 -11.25 6.43 2.56
CA ASP A 342 -10.02 7.16 2.27
C ASP A 342 -9.97 8.48 3.03
N TYR A 343 -11.12 9.14 3.23
CA TYR A 343 -11.18 10.27 4.13
C TYR A 343 -10.78 9.83 5.53
N LEU A 344 -11.46 8.88 6.18
CA LEU A 344 -11.13 8.47 7.54
C LEU A 344 -9.68 8.05 7.71
N THR A 345 -9.16 7.25 6.79
CA THR A 345 -7.78 6.76 6.83
C THR A 345 -6.76 7.80 6.35
N ALA A 346 -7.18 8.90 5.71
CA ALA A 346 -6.27 9.80 5.00
C ALA A 346 -5.39 9.05 3.96
N ASN A 347 -5.96 8.06 3.27
CA ASN A 347 -5.22 7.32 2.25
C ASN A 347 -4.99 8.20 1.02
N LEU A 348 -3.73 8.56 0.82
CA LEU A 348 -3.26 9.43 -0.24
C LEU A 348 -3.00 8.71 -1.58
N ASP A 349 -2.95 7.38 -1.59
CA ASP A 349 -2.44 6.59 -2.71
C ASP A 349 -3.54 6.00 -3.61
N ARG A 350 -4.65 6.72 -3.70
CA ARG A 350 -5.77 6.45 -4.61
C ARG A 350 -6.18 7.73 -5.33
N VAL A 351 -7.43 8.19 -5.15
CA VAL A 351 -7.97 9.38 -5.83
C VAL A 351 -7.20 10.65 -5.49
N VAL A 352 -6.70 10.77 -4.24
CA VAL A 352 -5.85 11.90 -3.84
C VAL A 352 -4.57 11.96 -4.64
N ASN A 353 -3.98 10.81 -5.01
CA ASN A 353 -2.81 10.76 -5.89
C ASN A 353 -3.15 11.30 -7.28
N ASN A 354 -4.30 10.92 -7.86
CA ASN A 354 -4.75 11.48 -9.13
C ASN A 354 -4.98 13.00 -9.04
N LEU A 355 -5.62 13.48 -7.97
CA LEU A 355 -5.87 14.91 -7.77
C LEU A 355 -4.58 15.71 -7.58
N TYR A 356 -3.63 15.18 -6.81
CA TYR A 356 -2.33 15.82 -6.60
C TYR A 356 -1.56 15.93 -7.91
N ASN A 357 -1.58 14.87 -8.73
CA ASN A 357 -0.86 14.84 -10.01
C ASN A 357 -1.52 15.66 -11.13
N LEU A 358 -2.74 16.18 -10.95
CA LEU A 358 -3.38 17.10 -11.90
C LEU A 358 -2.53 18.34 -12.22
N GLN A 359 -1.68 18.76 -11.29
CA GLN A 359 -0.80 19.92 -11.49
C GLN A 359 0.25 19.69 -12.58
N TRP A 360 0.56 18.44 -12.92
CA TRP A 360 1.51 18.07 -13.97
C TRP A 360 0.86 17.38 -15.16
N ASN A 361 -0.29 16.73 -14.96
CA ASN A 361 -1.02 16.02 -16.00
C ASN A 361 -2.53 16.30 -15.90
N SER A 362 -3.05 17.13 -16.81
CA SER A 362 -4.48 17.48 -16.84
C SER A 362 -5.40 16.29 -17.12
N GLY A 363 -4.88 15.22 -17.74
CA GLY A 363 -5.59 13.96 -17.99
C GLY A 363 -5.61 13.00 -16.80
N MET A 364 -5.02 13.37 -15.65
CA MET A 364 -4.77 12.42 -14.57
C MET A 364 -6.04 11.82 -13.95
N MET A 365 -7.14 12.56 -13.94
CA MET A 365 -8.43 12.07 -13.42
C MET A 365 -9.14 11.08 -14.37
N ALA A 366 -8.70 10.97 -15.63
CA ALA A 366 -9.19 9.95 -16.57
C ALA A 366 -8.40 8.64 -16.46
N ALA A 367 -7.26 8.64 -15.76
CA ALA A 367 -6.53 7.42 -15.47
C ALA A 367 -7.21 6.61 -14.35
N PRO A 368 -6.93 5.30 -14.26
CA PRO A 368 -7.35 4.49 -13.13
C PRO A 368 -6.89 5.08 -11.80
N ALA A 369 -7.69 4.88 -10.75
CA ALA A 369 -7.26 5.18 -9.39
C ALA A 369 -6.20 4.15 -8.98
N HIS A 370 -5.06 4.63 -8.47
CA HIS A 370 -4.00 3.74 -8.02
C HIS A 370 -4.50 2.82 -6.89
N ASN A 371 -4.00 1.58 -6.86
CA ASN A 371 -4.32 0.57 -5.84
C ASN A 371 -5.82 0.25 -5.66
N LEU A 372 -6.68 0.67 -6.61
CA LEU A 372 -8.09 0.34 -6.69
C LEU A 372 -8.34 -0.51 -7.94
N LEU A 373 -8.83 -1.72 -7.74
CA LEU A 373 -9.17 -2.62 -8.83
C LEU A 373 -10.63 -3.05 -8.76
N LYS A 374 -11.16 -3.58 -9.84
CA LYS A 374 -12.50 -4.14 -9.93
C LYS A 374 -12.41 -5.63 -10.29
N ASP A 375 -13.23 -6.45 -9.64
CA ASP A 375 -13.43 -7.83 -10.09
C ASP A 375 -14.45 -7.81 -11.25
N PRO A 376 -14.05 -8.13 -12.49
CA PRO A 376 -14.95 -8.04 -13.65
C PRO A 376 -16.12 -9.04 -13.59
N ARG A 377 -16.01 -10.10 -12.76
CA ARG A 377 -17.05 -11.13 -12.62
C ARG A 377 -18.21 -10.66 -11.73
N THR A 378 -17.92 -9.78 -10.77
CA THR A 378 -18.90 -9.35 -9.76
C THR A 378 -19.16 -7.85 -9.77
N GLY A 379 -18.24 -7.04 -10.28
CA GLY A 379 -18.23 -5.60 -10.16
C GLY A 379 -17.83 -5.10 -8.76
N LEU A 380 -17.19 -5.94 -7.94
CA LEU A 380 -16.66 -5.55 -6.63
C LEU A 380 -15.44 -4.66 -6.82
N LEU A 381 -15.45 -3.47 -6.24
CA LEU A 381 -14.24 -2.67 -6.07
C LEU A 381 -13.42 -3.23 -4.92
N VAL A 382 -12.12 -3.40 -5.13
CA VAL A 382 -11.18 -4.00 -4.19
C VAL A 382 -10.17 -2.98 -3.75
N PHE A 383 -10.15 -2.72 -2.45
CA PHE A 383 -9.31 -1.69 -1.83
C PHE A 383 -7.98 -2.31 -1.42
N LEU A 384 -7.00 -2.30 -2.33
CA LEU A 384 -5.65 -2.84 -2.11
C LEU A 384 -4.70 -1.77 -1.57
N ASP A 385 -3.62 -2.17 -0.91
CA ASP A 385 -2.52 -1.26 -0.53
C ASP A 385 -2.93 -0.02 0.25
N ASN A 386 -3.49 -0.27 1.43
CA ASN A 386 -3.91 0.74 2.38
C ASN A 386 -2.77 1.14 3.33
N GLU A 387 -1.53 0.84 2.96
CA GLU A 387 -0.31 1.17 3.71
C GLU A 387 -0.11 2.68 3.89
N SER A 388 -0.64 3.49 2.97
CA SER A 388 -0.59 4.95 3.08
C SER A 388 -1.71 5.54 3.93
N GLY A 389 -2.55 4.70 4.53
CA GLY A 389 -3.60 5.11 5.46
C GLY A 389 -3.13 5.23 6.90
N LEU A 390 -4.00 5.80 7.73
CA LEU A 390 -3.87 6.03 9.17
C LEU A 390 -2.53 6.65 9.53
N VAL A 391 -1.70 6.00 10.33
CA VAL A 391 -0.45 6.56 10.87
C VAL A 391 0.38 7.26 9.79
N HIS A 392 0.58 6.61 8.64
CA HIS A 392 1.35 7.21 7.56
C HIS A 392 0.64 8.42 6.94
N GLY A 393 -0.63 8.28 6.55
CA GLY A 393 -1.43 9.35 5.95
C GLY A 393 -1.65 10.54 6.88
N TYR A 394 -1.84 10.29 8.17
CA TYR A 394 -2.05 11.29 9.21
C TYR A 394 -0.87 12.24 9.39
N ARG A 395 0.36 11.75 9.22
CA ARG A 395 1.56 12.61 9.23
C ARG A 395 1.61 13.58 8.05
N LEU A 396 0.89 13.28 6.97
CA LEU A 396 0.93 14.03 5.72
C LEU A 396 -0.33 14.89 5.52
N LEU A 397 -1.20 14.97 6.53
CA LEU A 397 -2.45 15.72 6.45
C LEU A 397 -2.27 17.19 6.08
N ASP A 398 -1.25 17.87 6.62
CA ASP A 398 -1.00 19.27 6.31
C ASP A 398 -0.85 19.53 4.80
N LYS A 399 -0.30 18.55 4.07
CA LYS A 399 -0.12 18.63 2.62
C LYS A 399 -1.35 18.16 1.83
N TYR A 400 -2.00 17.07 2.26
CA TYR A 400 -3.01 16.40 1.43
C TYR A 400 -4.46 16.55 1.89
N GLN A 401 -4.72 17.15 3.06
CA GLN A 401 -6.07 17.24 3.63
C GLN A 401 -7.05 18.02 2.75
N SER A 402 -6.59 18.99 1.96
CA SER A 402 -7.44 19.75 1.04
C SER A 402 -8.06 18.85 -0.04
N TYR A 403 -7.32 17.88 -0.58
CA TYR A 403 -7.82 16.93 -1.56
C TYR A 403 -8.87 15.99 -0.94
N HIS A 404 -8.59 15.45 0.25
CA HIS A 404 -9.55 14.63 0.99
C HIS A 404 -10.85 15.40 1.28
N LYS A 405 -10.75 16.66 1.75
CA LYS A 405 -11.91 17.51 2.00
C LYS A 405 -12.70 17.79 0.72
N SER A 406 -12.03 18.08 -0.40
CA SER A 406 -12.71 18.30 -1.68
C SER A 406 -13.50 17.07 -2.12
N LEU A 407 -12.98 15.86 -1.91
CA LEU A 407 -13.71 14.63 -2.22
C LEU A 407 -14.90 14.41 -1.27
N LEU A 408 -14.69 14.53 0.04
CA LEU A 408 -15.79 14.38 1.02
C LEU A 408 -16.92 15.40 0.76
N GLN A 409 -16.58 16.65 0.46
CA GLN A 409 -17.55 17.71 0.21
C GLN A 409 -18.35 17.51 -1.09
N SER A 410 -17.85 16.67 -2.00
CA SER A 410 -18.57 16.29 -3.22
C SER A 410 -19.66 15.25 -2.96
N LEU A 411 -19.67 14.60 -1.79
CA LEU A 411 -20.67 13.58 -1.46
C LEU A 411 -21.89 14.18 -0.76
N CYS A 412 -23.07 13.89 -1.31
CA CYS A 412 -24.36 13.95 -0.62
C CYS A 412 -25.24 12.70 -0.89
N VAL A 413 -24.61 11.59 -1.26
CA VAL A 413 -25.24 10.27 -1.28
C VAL A 413 -24.32 9.29 -0.55
N PHE A 414 -24.85 8.62 0.47
CA PHE A 414 -24.09 7.74 1.35
C PHE A 414 -24.76 6.38 1.50
N ARG A 415 -23.97 5.35 1.79
CA ARG A 415 -24.50 4.06 2.24
C ARG A 415 -25.05 4.22 3.66
N LYS A 416 -26.28 3.80 3.89
CA LYS A 416 -26.97 3.98 5.18
C LYS A 416 -26.25 3.26 6.31
N HIS A 417 -25.78 2.05 6.03
CA HIS A 417 -25.03 1.25 7.00
C HIS A 417 -23.73 1.94 7.43
N THR A 418 -22.96 2.46 6.48
CA THR A 418 -21.67 3.13 6.75
C THR A 418 -21.86 4.36 7.64
N VAL A 419 -22.84 5.20 7.35
CA VAL A 419 -23.18 6.38 8.19
C VAL A 419 -23.61 5.94 9.59
N ALA A 420 -24.41 4.88 9.71
CA ALA A 420 -24.82 4.35 11.01
C ALA A 420 -23.61 3.89 11.85
N GLN A 421 -22.61 3.26 11.22
CA GLN A 421 -21.38 2.86 11.89
C GLN A 421 -20.49 4.06 12.25
N VAL A 422 -20.36 5.07 11.38
CA VAL A 422 -19.67 6.32 11.71
C VAL A 422 -20.26 6.96 12.96
N ARG A 423 -21.60 7.11 12.99
CA ARG A 423 -22.33 7.65 14.15
C ARG A 423 -22.20 6.75 15.38
N HIS A 424 -22.14 5.43 15.22
CA HIS A 424 -21.89 4.51 16.33
C HIS A 424 -20.50 4.72 16.93
N LEU A 425 -19.45 4.76 16.12
CA LEU A 425 -18.08 4.99 16.56
C LEU A 425 -17.92 6.36 17.23
N LEU A 426 -18.61 7.41 16.76
CA LEU A 426 -18.60 8.73 17.38
C LEU A 426 -19.15 8.76 18.81
N ARG A 427 -20.13 7.91 19.11
CA ARG A 427 -20.72 7.80 20.46
C ARG A 427 -19.78 7.13 21.47
N THR A 428 -18.83 6.33 21.00
CA THR A 428 -17.82 5.69 21.86
C THR A 428 -16.78 6.70 22.33
N SER A 429 -16.11 6.46 23.46
CA SER A 429 -14.97 7.28 23.90
C SER A 429 -13.71 6.99 23.07
N ASN A 430 -12.66 7.82 23.21
CA ASN A 430 -11.36 7.55 22.58
C ASN A 430 -10.76 6.22 23.08
N GLU A 431 -10.93 5.95 24.37
CA GLU A 431 -10.45 4.74 25.03
C GLU A 431 -11.19 3.51 24.49
N GLU A 432 -12.51 3.58 24.34
CA GLU A 432 -13.32 2.51 23.76
C GLU A 432 -12.96 2.25 22.29
N LEU A 433 -12.83 3.31 21.47
CA LEU A 433 -12.40 3.19 20.07
C LEU A 433 -11.00 2.55 19.96
N SER A 434 -10.07 3.00 20.81
CA SER A 434 -8.73 2.43 20.91
C SER A 434 -8.79 0.94 21.26
N GLN A 435 -9.59 0.57 22.28
CA GLN A 435 -9.76 -0.83 22.70
C GLN A 435 -10.39 -1.70 21.60
N VAL A 436 -11.36 -1.20 20.84
CA VAL A 436 -11.96 -1.93 19.72
C VAL A 436 -10.89 -2.27 18.67
N LEU A 437 -10.07 -1.29 18.27
CA LEU A 437 -8.99 -1.51 17.31
C LEU A 437 -7.87 -2.38 17.87
N GLN A 438 -7.55 -2.24 19.17
CA GLN A 438 -6.52 -3.04 19.84
C GLN A 438 -6.94 -4.51 19.93
N LYS A 439 -8.18 -4.79 20.32
CA LYS A 439 -8.75 -6.15 20.33
C LYS A 439 -8.72 -6.77 18.94
N ALA A 440 -9.06 -5.99 17.90
CA ALA A 440 -8.95 -6.45 16.52
C ALA A 440 -7.50 -6.79 16.15
N PHE A 441 -6.53 -5.94 16.49
CA PHE A 441 -5.10 -6.19 16.24
C PHE A 441 -4.61 -7.49 16.90
N GLN A 442 -4.88 -7.67 18.19
CA GLN A 442 -4.47 -8.85 18.96
C GLN A 442 -5.13 -10.14 18.44
N ALA A 443 -6.44 -10.10 18.14
CA ALA A 443 -7.16 -11.27 17.65
C ALA A 443 -6.70 -11.68 16.23
N ASN A 444 -6.40 -10.70 15.38
CA ASN A 444 -6.10 -10.95 13.98
C ASN A 444 -4.62 -11.28 13.73
N SER A 445 -3.69 -10.69 14.47
CA SER A 445 -2.24 -10.85 14.30
C SER A 445 -1.54 -11.26 15.61
N PRO A 446 -1.88 -12.43 16.19
CA PRO A 446 -1.32 -12.86 17.46
C PRO A 446 0.20 -13.07 17.36
N GLY A 447 0.95 -12.63 18.38
CA GLY A 447 2.39 -12.80 18.45
C GLY A 447 3.20 -11.69 17.78
N ILE A 448 2.54 -10.68 17.21
CA ILE A 448 3.19 -9.52 16.56
C ILE A 448 3.35 -8.32 17.51
N GLU A 449 2.76 -8.36 18.71
CA GLU A 449 2.80 -7.27 19.69
C GLU A 449 4.24 -6.88 20.11
N GLY A 450 5.18 -7.83 20.08
CA GLY A 450 6.60 -7.58 20.34
C GLY A 450 7.38 -7.01 19.13
N HIS A 451 6.78 -6.99 17.94
CA HIS A 451 7.42 -6.61 16.68
C HIS A 451 6.82 -5.36 16.04
N LEU A 452 5.57 -5.02 16.39
CA LEU A 452 4.85 -3.87 15.89
C LEU A 452 4.09 -3.19 17.03
N PRO A 453 4.32 -1.90 17.29
CA PRO A 453 3.55 -1.17 18.29
C PRO A 453 2.08 -1.04 17.86
N PHE A 454 1.20 -0.84 18.83
CA PHE A 454 -0.18 -0.42 18.58
C PHE A 454 -0.23 1.04 18.06
N LEU A 455 -1.40 1.48 17.58
CA LEU A 455 -1.61 2.86 17.12
C LEU A 455 -1.29 3.86 18.26
N PRO A 456 -0.60 4.97 17.95
CA PRO A 456 -0.36 6.01 18.94
C PRO A 456 -1.68 6.73 19.29
N PRO A 457 -1.86 7.23 20.53
CA PRO A 457 -3.08 7.94 20.95
C PRO A 457 -3.47 9.07 20.00
N LYS A 458 -2.48 9.79 19.46
CA LYS A 458 -2.71 10.87 18.49
C LYS A 458 -3.45 10.40 17.23
N SER A 459 -3.20 9.18 16.77
CA SER A 459 -3.92 8.61 15.61
C SER A 459 -5.40 8.36 15.93
N ILE A 460 -5.71 7.97 17.17
CA ILE A 460 -7.11 7.80 17.61
C ILE A 460 -7.83 9.14 17.67
N GLU A 461 -7.18 10.18 18.21
CA GLU A 461 -7.74 11.55 18.21
C GLU A 461 -8.03 12.05 16.79
N ILE A 462 -7.08 11.88 15.86
CA ILE A 462 -7.26 12.27 14.46
C ILE A 462 -8.41 11.48 13.84
N LEU A 463 -8.48 10.17 14.03
CA LEU A 463 -9.58 9.34 13.53
C LEU A 463 -10.94 9.85 14.04
N ARG A 464 -11.04 10.17 15.33
CA ARG A 464 -12.26 10.73 15.92
C ARG A 464 -12.64 12.07 15.30
N GLN A 465 -11.68 12.97 15.12
CA GLN A 465 -11.92 14.25 14.47
C GLN A 465 -12.45 14.06 13.03
N ARG A 466 -11.91 13.09 12.30
CA ARG A 466 -12.32 12.80 10.92
C ARG A 466 -13.69 12.14 10.86
N LEU A 467 -14.02 11.23 11.78
CA LEU A 467 -15.38 10.71 11.94
C LEU A 467 -16.38 11.84 12.13
N LYS A 468 -16.04 12.83 12.97
CA LYS A 468 -16.90 13.99 13.22
C LYS A 468 -17.13 14.81 11.95
N GLN A 469 -16.07 15.04 11.17
CA GLN A 469 -16.16 15.79 9.91
C GLN A 469 -17.01 15.08 8.85
N ILE A 470 -17.04 13.75 8.86
CA ILE A 470 -17.96 12.99 8.00
C ILE A 470 -19.40 13.18 8.46
N ASP A 471 -19.68 13.06 9.75
CA ASP A 471 -21.03 13.26 10.28
C ASP A 471 -21.52 14.70 10.05
N GLU A 472 -20.66 15.71 10.20
CA GLU A 472 -20.95 17.11 9.86
C GLU A 472 -21.31 17.28 8.37
N GLN A 473 -20.64 16.56 7.45
CA GLN A 473 -21.00 16.56 6.03
C GLN A 473 -22.34 15.86 5.78
N VAL A 474 -22.60 14.73 6.46
CA VAL A 474 -23.89 14.03 6.38
C VAL A 474 -25.03 14.94 6.84
N GLU A 475 -24.91 15.58 8.00
CA GLU A 475 -25.90 16.52 8.54
C GLU A 475 -26.16 17.68 7.58
N LYS A 476 -25.10 18.23 6.97
CA LYS A 476 -25.23 19.28 5.94
C LYS A 476 -26.05 18.78 4.74
N CYS A 477 -25.79 17.58 4.26
CA CYS A 477 -26.55 17.00 3.14
C CYS A 477 -28.00 16.66 3.55
N GLU A 478 -28.23 16.14 4.75
CA GLU A 478 -29.59 15.92 5.30
C GLU A 478 -30.36 17.25 5.31
N ALA A 479 -29.77 18.33 5.81
CA ALA A 479 -30.41 19.66 5.82
C ALA A 479 -30.71 20.20 4.41
N GLN A 480 -29.88 19.85 3.41
CA GLN A 480 -30.05 20.32 2.04
C GLN A 480 -31.08 19.51 1.24
N TYR A 481 -31.21 18.21 1.49
CA TYR A 481 -31.97 17.28 0.65
C TYR A 481 -33.11 16.55 1.37
N THR A 482 -33.34 16.81 2.66
CA THR A 482 -34.58 16.38 3.31
C THR A 482 -35.73 17.23 2.78
N PRO A 483 -36.76 16.64 2.15
CA PRO A 483 -37.95 17.39 1.75
C PRO A 483 -38.60 18.00 3.01
N LEU A 484 -38.98 19.28 2.94
CA LEU A 484 -39.83 19.93 3.95
C LEU A 484 -41.18 19.22 4.07
#